data_AF-K1SQL3-F1
#
_entry.id   AF-K1SQL3-F1
#
_cell.length_a   1.000
_cell.length_b   1.000
_cell.length_c   1.000
_cell.angle_alpha   90.00
_cell.angle_beta   90.00
_cell.angle_gamma   90.00
#
_symmetry.space_group_name_H-M   'P 1'
#
loop_
_entity.id
_entity.type
_entity.pdbx_description
1 polymer ?
#
loop_
_entity_poly.entity_id
_entity_poly.type
_entity_poly.pdbx_seq_one_letter_code
_entity_poly.pdbx_strand_id
1 'polypeptide(L)'
;MPKEIDVSRMDVDYTSTLASEIIKAKLKAHGGHITVYTARGLPCEIYAESDGTTFTSDKLPVKPAYDYKVFDDIVELLIKQGG
;
A
#
# COMPACT_ATOMS: atom_id res chain seq x y z
N MET A 1 -18.24 13.68 -5.36
CA MET A 1 -16.86 14.13 -5.66
C MET A 1 -15.91 13.02 -5.26
N PRO A 2 -14.88 12.68 -6.06
CA PRO A 2 -13.82 11.80 -5.57
C PRO A 2 -13.23 12.45 -4.32
N LYS A 3 -13.04 11.66 -3.26
CA LYS A 3 -12.37 12.14 -2.05
C LYS A 3 -10.89 12.27 -2.41
N GLU A 4 -10.40 13.51 -2.45
CA GLU A 4 -8.99 13.77 -2.70
C GLU A 4 -8.18 13.31 -1.49
N ILE A 5 -7.24 12.39 -1.70
CA ILE A 5 -6.40 11.85 -0.63
C ILE A 5 -5.13 12.68 -0.58
N ASP A 6 -4.86 13.29 0.57
CA ASP A 6 -3.65 14.07 0.78
C ASP A 6 -2.44 13.12 0.88
N VAL A 7 -1.69 13.04 -0.23
CA VAL A 7 -0.43 12.29 -0.32
C VAL A 7 0.81 13.19 -0.24
N SER A 8 0.64 14.46 0.14
CA SER A 8 1.76 15.42 0.21
C SER A 8 2.85 14.98 1.19
N ARG A 9 2.45 14.30 2.27
CA ARG A 9 3.35 13.77 3.31
C ARG A 9 3.94 12.39 2.98
N MET A 10 3.50 11.76 1.90
CA MET A 10 4.03 10.47 1.50
C MET A 10 5.40 10.66 0.86
N ASP A 11 6.45 10.36 1.62
CA ASP A 11 7.81 10.32 1.09
C ASP A 11 8.09 8.97 0.43
N VAL A 12 8.63 9.01 -0.79
CA VAL A 12 8.79 7.84 -1.66
C VAL A 12 10.22 7.81 -2.17
N ASP A 13 10.93 6.73 -1.87
CA ASP A 13 12.21 6.42 -2.51
C ASP A 13 11.96 5.63 -3.79
N TYR A 14 11.93 6.33 -4.93
CA TYR A 14 11.74 5.73 -6.24
C TYR A 14 12.91 4.84 -6.72
N THR A 15 14.03 4.80 -5.99
CA THR A 15 15.19 3.95 -6.30
C THR A 15 15.20 2.65 -5.50
N SER A 16 14.37 2.56 -4.46
CA SER A 16 14.27 1.37 -3.60
C SER A 16 13.54 0.22 -4.29
N THR A 17 13.99 -1.00 -3.99
CA THR A 17 13.35 -2.25 -4.41
C THR A 17 12.48 -2.86 -3.32
N LEU A 18 12.29 -2.17 -2.19
CA LEU A 18 11.39 -2.62 -1.11
C LEU A 18 9.94 -2.58 -1.59
N ALA A 19 9.16 -3.57 -1.14
CA ALA A 19 7.76 -3.67 -1.53
C ALA A 19 6.95 -2.48 -1.01
N SER A 20 7.27 -2.01 0.20
CA SER A 20 6.70 -0.80 0.79
C SER A 20 6.88 0.43 -0.12
N GLU A 21 8.10 0.69 -0.61
CA GLU A 21 8.40 1.82 -1.50
C GLU A 21 7.73 1.69 -2.86
N ILE A 22 7.69 0.48 -3.43
CA ILE A 22 6.98 0.21 -4.69
C ILE A 22 5.48 0.51 -4.54
N ILE A 23 4.85 0.10 -3.44
CA ILE A 23 3.43 0.36 -3.19
C ILE A 23 3.17 1.86 -2.95
N LYS A 24 4.00 2.54 -2.15
CA LYS A 24 3.89 3.99 -1.95
C LYS A 24 4.01 4.75 -3.27
N ALA A 25 4.98 4.40 -4.12
CA ALA A 25 5.15 5.00 -5.44
C ALA A 25 3.89 4.85 -6.32
N LYS A 26 3.30 3.64 -6.34
CA LYS A 26 2.07 3.38 -7.09
C LYS A 26 0.87 4.17 -6.55
N LEU A 27 0.69 4.22 -5.24
CA LEU A 27 -0.37 5.00 -4.60
C LEU A 27 -0.22 6.49 -4.90
N LYS A 28 0.96 7.06 -4.70
CA LYS A 28 1.24 8.48 -4.97
C LYS A 28 0.97 8.85 -6.43
N ALA A 29 1.39 8.00 -7.37
CA ALA A 29 1.14 8.21 -8.80
C ALA A 29 -0.35 8.17 -9.19
N HIS A 30 -1.21 7.56 -8.38
CA HIS A 30 -2.66 7.43 -8.63
C HIS A 30 -3.51 8.27 -7.66
N GLY A 31 -2.92 9.28 -7.00
CA GLY A 31 -3.66 10.18 -6.12
C GLY A 31 -4.09 9.55 -4.79
N GLY A 32 -3.34 8.56 -4.31
CA GLY A 32 -3.53 7.95 -2.98
C GLY A 32 -4.54 6.81 -2.92
N HIS A 33 -5.13 6.40 -4.05
CA HIS A 33 -6.06 5.26 -4.12
C HIS A 33 -5.72 4.38 -5.32
N ILE A 34 -5.69 3.08 -5.09
CA ILE A 34 -5.56 2.08 -6.15
C ILE A 34 -6.51 0.92 -5.90
N THR A 35 -6.95 0.27 -6.97
CA THR A 35 -7.61 -1.04 -6.93
C THR A 35 -6.65 -2.10 -7.42
N VAL A 36 -6.42 -3.13 -6.63
CA VAL A 36 -5.66 -4.33 -7.00
C VAL A 36 -6.57 -5.54 -7.01
N TYR A 37 -6.16 -6.61 -7.68
CA TYR A 37 -6.91 -7.86 -7.70
C TYR A 37 -6.16 -8.92 -6.89
N THR A 38 -6.87 -9.56 -5.96
CA THR A 38 -6.36 -10.69 -5.19
C THR A 38 -6.05 -11.88 -6.12
N ALA A 39 -5.31 -12.88 -5.63
CA ALA A 39 -5.04 -14.12 -6.38
C ALA A 39 -6.31 -14.85 -6.84
N ARG A 40 -7.47 -14.58 -6.23
CA ARG A 40 -8.78 -15.12 -6.63
C ARG A 40 -9.54 -14.24 -7.64
N GLY A 41 -8.92 -13.17 -8.14
CA GLY A 41 -9.54 -12.21 -9.05
C GLY A 41 -10.54 -11.25 -8.40
N LEU A 42 -10.61 -11.20 -7.07
CA LEU A 42 -11.49 -10.27 -6.37
C LEU A 42 -10.81 -8.90 -6.20
N PRO A 43 -11.54 -7.79 -6.44
CA PRO A 43 -11.00 -6.44 -6.25
C PRO A 43 -10.72 -6.18 -4.76
N CYS A 44 -9.65 -5.43 -4.51
CA CYS A 44 -9.17 -4.98 -3.22
C CYS A 44 -8.73 -3.52 -3.39
N GLU A 45 -9.33 -2.63 -2.62
CA GLU A 45 -8.98 -1.22 -2.64
C GLU A 45 -7.94 -0.93 -1.57
N ILE A 46 -6.97 -0.08 -1.91
CA ILE A 46 -5.92 0.38 -1.02
C ILE A 46 -5.97 1.91 -1.03
N TYR A 47 -6.06 2.49 0.15
CA TYR A 47 -6.15 3.92 0.40
C TYR A 47 -4.95 4.36 1.24
N ALA A 48 -4.22 5.37 0.79
CA ALA A 48 -3.22 6.03 1.60
C ALA A 48 -3.88 6.87 2.70
N GLU A 49 -3.31 6.86 3.90
CA GLU A 49 -3.71 7.78 4.95
C GLU A 49 -2.89 9.08 4.85
N SER A 50 -3.46 10.18 5.38
CA SER A 50 -2.84 11.51 5.33
C SER A 50 -1.56 11.65 6.15
N ASP A 51 -1.18 10.63 6.93
CA ASP A 51 0.10 10.62 7.66
C ASP A 51 1.30 10.33 6.76
N GLY A 52 1.08 9.81 5.55
CA GLY A 52 2.13 9.44 4.59
C GLY A 52 2.84 8.13 4.88
N THR A 53 2.51 7.45 6.00
CA THR A 53 3.21 6.24 6.48
C THR A 53 2.29 5.04 6.63
N THR A 54 0.97 5.23 6.62
CA THR A 54 0.01 4.15 6.75
C THR A 54 -0.98 4.08 5.58
N PHE A 55 -1.68 2.95 5.50
CA PHE A 55 -2.73 2.70 4.54
C PHE A 55 -3.90 1.92 5.17
N THR A 56 -5.06 2.00 4.52
CA THR A 56 -6.23 1.17 4.80
C THR A 56 -6.67 0.39 3.56
N SER A 57 -7.43 -0.68 3.76
CA SER A 57 -7.98 -1.50 2.68
C SER A 57 -9.37 -2.00 3.04
N ASP A 58 -10.23 -2.18 2.03
CA ASP A 58 -11.57 -2.76 2.20
C ASP A 58 -11.54 -4.26 2.55
N LYS A 59 -10.40 -4.93 2.34
CA LYS A 59 -10.19 -6.35 2.65
C LYS A 59 -9.41 -6.60 3.94
N LEU A 60 -8.97 -5.55 4.62
CA LEU A 60 -8.25 -5.63 5.88
C LEU A 60 -9.08 -4.96 7.00
N PRO A 61 -8.87 -5.34 8.27
CA PRO A 61 -9.41 -4.59 9.41
C PRO A 61 -9.13 -3.09 9.28
N VAL A 62 -10.15 -2.26 9.40
CA VAL A 62 -10.04 -0.81 9.09
C VAL A 62 -9.20 -0.04 10.11
N LYS A 63 -9.11 -0.51 11.37
CA LYS A 63 -8.34 0.17 12.43
C LYS A 63 -7.61 -0.82 13.35
N PRO A 64 -6.35 -0.49 13.76
CA PRO A 64 -5.55 0.64 13.29
C PRO A 64 -5.15 0.50 11.81
N ALA A 65 -4.80 1.61 11.16
CA ALA A 65 -4.25 1.59 9.80
C ALA A 65 -2.90 0.84 9.80
N TYR A 66 -2.55 0.24 8.66
CA TYR A 66 -1.35 -0.58 8.52
C TYR A 66 -0.17 0.26 8.06
N ASP A 67 0.99 0.04 8.65
CA ASP A 67 2.25 0.59 8.16
C ASP A 67 2.67 -0.14 6.87
N TYR A 68 3.22 0.59 5.88
CA TYR A 68 3.69 0.00 4.63
C TYR A 68 4.75 -1.09 4.82
N LYS A 69 5.47 -1.10 5.95
CA LYS A 69 6.43 -2.14 6.31
C LYS A 69 5.85 -3.56 6.26
N VAL A 70 4.54 -3.71 6.47
CA VAL A 70 3.87 -5.03 6.36
C VAL A 70 4.11 -5.69 4.99
N PHE A 71 4.25 -4.92 3.92
CA PHE A 71 4.56 -5.46 2.60
C PHE A 71 5.97 -6.04 2.53
N ASP A 72 6.94 -5.40 3.17
CA ASP A 72 8.32 -5.90 3.23
C ASP A 72 8.38 -7.19 4.05
N ASP A 73 7.71 -7.22 5.20
CA ASP A 73 7.64 -8.39 6.09
C ASP A 73 6.98 -9.59 5.38
N ILE A 74 5.92 -9.36 4.59
CA ILE A 74 5.25 -10.41 3.80
C ILE A 74 6.17 -10.91 2.68
N VAL A 75 6.85 -10.03 1.96
CA VAL A 75 7.79 -10.43 0.90
C VAL A 75 8.94 -11.25 1.48
N GLU A 76 9.50 -10.82 2.62
CA GLU A 76 10.54 -11.57 3.31
C GLU A 76 10.04 -12.96 3.73
N LEU A 77 8.81 -13.06 4.25
CA LEU A 77 8.19 -14.34 4.62
C LEU A 77 8.03 -15.27 3.41
N LEU A 78 7.51 -14.76 2.29
CA LEU A 78 7.31 -15.55 1.07
C LEU A 78 8.64 -16.09 0.52
N ILE A 79 9.68 -15.24 0.48
CA ILE A 79 11.03 -15.65 0.06
C ILE A 79 11.56 -16.77 0.97
N LYS A 80 11.39 -16.66 2.29
CA LYS A 80 11.80 -17.69 3.26
C LYS A 80 11.04 -19.02 3.07
N GLN A 81 9.84 -18.99 2.51
CA GLN A 81 9.00 -20.17 2.28
C GLN A 81 9.18 -20.80 0.89
N GLY A 82 10.09 -20.27 0.06
CA GLY A 82 10.42 -20.83 -1.25
C GLY A 82 9.71 -20.15 -2.43
N GLY A 83 9.07 -19.00 -2.21
CA GLY A 83 8.41 -18.21 -3.25
C GLY A 83 6.90 -18.38 -3.25
#